data_AF-A0A2E4IMH3-F1
#
_entry.id   AF-A0A2E4IMH3-F1
#
_cell.length_a   1.000
_cell.length_b   1.000
_cell.length_c   1.000
_cell.angle_alpha   90.00
_cell.angle_beta   90.00
_cell.angle_gamma   90.00
#
_symmetry.space_group_name_H-M   'P 1'
#
loop_
_entity.id
_entity.type
_entity.pdbx_description
1 polymer ?
#
loop_
_entity_poly.entity_id
_entity_poly.type
_entity_poly.pdbx_seq_one_letter_code
_entity_poly.pdbx_strand_id
1 'polypeptide(L)'
;MIRTLVHLMLAAPPFVLGLAWQRQALGVDPQKALILESGIWTFNLLLLVLTLPLAARWAGSPQLLRYRRAVGLWVFAYATAHFAFFLSFYLGWDI
;
A
#
# COMPACT_ATOMS: atom_id res chain seq x y z
N MET A 1 -19.49 -0.40 -9.15
CA MET A 1 -19.24 0.97 -8.64
C MET A 1 -18.48 0.98 -7.31
N ILE A 2 -18.94 0.33 -6.24
CA ILE A 2 -18.21 0.37 -4.96
C ILE A 2 -16.82 -0.30 -5.01
N ARG A 3 -16.69 -1.44 -5.70
CA ARG A 3 -15.38 -2.10 -5.87
C ARG A 3 -14.36 -1.24 -6.60
N THR A 4 -14.77 -0.53 -7.65
CA THR A 4 -13.89 0.36 -8.41
C THR A 4 -13.44 1.55 -7.56
N LEU A 5 -14.32 2.08 -6.70
CA LEU A 5 -13.95 3.10 -5.71
C LEU A 5 -12.89 2.60 -4.72
N VAL A 6 -13.00 1.36 -4.24
CA VAL A 6 -11.98 0.75 -3.36
C VAL A 6 -10.63 0.66 -4.07
N HIS A 7 -10.61 0.25 -5.34
CA HIS A 7 -9.35 0.23 -6.10
C HIS A 7 -8.77 1.63 -6.32
N LEU A 8 -9.59 2.62 -6.66
CA LEU A 8 -9.13 4.00 -6.83
C LEU A 8 -8.58 4.60 -5.53
N MET A 9 -9.25 4.35 -4.40
CA MET A 9 -8.82 4.81 -3.09
C MET A 9 -7.49 4.17 -2.68
N LEU A 10 -7.33 2.87 -2.91
CA LEU A 10 -6.10 2.14 -2.59
C LEU A 10 -4.96 2.41 -3.58
N ALA A 11 -5.26 2.93 -4.77
CA ALA A 11 -4.26 3.39 -5.74
C ALA A 11 -3.73 4.80 -5.44
N ALA A 12 -4.39 5.57 -4.57
CA ALA A 12 -4.02 6.96 -4.33
C ALA A 12 -2.59 7.13 -3.76
N PRO A 13 -2.12 6.33 -2.79
CA PRO A 13 -0.78 6.48 -2.24
C PRO A 13 0.38 6.33 -3.23
N PRO A 14 0.48 5.31 -4.11
CA PRO A 14 1.56 5.21 -5.09
C PRO A 14 1.49 6.34 -6.11
N PHE A 15 0.30 6.84 -6.43
CA PHE A 15 0.14 8.01 -7.29
C PHE A 15 0.71 9.28 -6.61
N VAL A 16 0.40 9.49 -5.33
CA VAL A 16 0.94 10.61 -4.54
C VAL A 16 2.46 10.51 -4.40
N LEU A 17 2.99 9.32 -4.11
CA LEU A 17 4.44 9.08 -4.01
C LEU A 17 5.15 9.33 -5.36
N GLY A 18 4.56 8.90 -6.47
CA GLY A 18 5.09 9.18 -7.81
C GLY A 18 5.12 10.67 -8.16
N LEU A 19 4.07 11.41 -7.80
CA LEU A 19 4.04 12.86 -7.96
C LEU A 19 5.06 13.56 -7.05
N ALA A 20 5.20 13.10 -5.80
CA ALA A 20 6.19 13.64 -4.87
C ALA A 20 7.62 13.40 -5.36
N TRP A 21 7.89 12.23 -5.95
CA TRP A 21 9.16 11.93 -6.61
C TRP A 21 9.44 12.90 -7.77
N GLN A 22 8.49 13.05 -8.69
CA GLN A 22 8.64 13.95 -9.84
C GLN A 22 8.90 15.41 -9.42
N ARG A 23 8.28 15.85 -8.32
CA ARG A 23 8.41 17.21 -7.79
C ARG A 23 9.61 17.40 -6.85
N GLN A 24 10.46 16.39 -6.68
CA GLN A 24 11.57 16.38 -5.72
C GLN A 24 11.11 16.75 -4.29
N ALA A 25 9.88 16.36 -3.94
CA ALA A 25 9.21 16.72 -2.68
C ALA A 25 9.34 15.62 -1.61
N LEU A 26 10.17 14.60 -1.84
CA LEU A 26 10.41 13.48 -0.91
C LEU A 26 11.53 13.77 0.11
N GLY A 27 12.03 15.01 0.14
CA GLY A 27 13.07 15.44 1.06
C GLY A 27 14.49 15.14 0.57
N VAL A 28 15.43 15.19 1.51
CA VAL A 28 16.88 15.12 1.23
C VAL A 28 17.32 13.76 0.69
N ASP A 29 16.69 12.68 1.17
CA ASP A 29 16.96 11.31 0.74
C ASP A 29 15.65 10.68 0.21
N PRO A 30 15.35 10.89 -1.08
CA PRO A 30 14.07 10.49 -1.66
C PRO A 30 13.93 8.97 -1.76
N GLN A 31 15.04 8.23 -1.83
CA GLN A 31 15.05 6.77 -1.93
C GLN A 31 14.66 6.15 -0.58
N LYS A 32 15.26 6.64 0.51
CA LYS A 32 14.88 6.22 1.86
C LYS A 32 13.43 6.58 2.18
N ALA A 33 12.96 7.75 1.76
CA ALA A 33 11.57 8.15 1.90
C ALA A 33 10.62 7.18 1.17
N LEU A 34 10.94 6.78 -0.08
CA LEU A 34 10.14 5.79 -0.82
C LEU A 34 10.07 4.43 -0.10
N ILE A 35 11.20 3.94 0.41
CA ILE A 35 11.24 2.67 1.17
C ILE A 35 10.35 2.78 2.41
N LEU A 36 10.51 3.85 3.20
CA LEU A 36 9.76 4.04 4.45
C LEU A 36 8.25 4.13 4.19
N GLU A 37 7.85 5.02 3.29
CA GLU A 37 6.43 5.27 3.01
C GLU A 37 5.76 4.03 2.42
N SER A 38 6.37 3.37 1.43
CA SER A 38 5.83 2.13 0.86
C SER A 38 5.65 1.03 1.92
N GLY A 39 6.56 0.96 2.90
CA GLY A 39 6.47 0.04 4.04
C GLY A 39 5.30 0.36 4.97
N ILE A 40 5.14 1.64 5.35
CA ILE A 40 4.04 2.12 6.19
C ILE A 40 2.68 1.82 5.53
N TRP A 41 2.53 2.11 4.24
CA TRP A 41 1.30 1.81 3.51
C TRP A 41 1.02 0.30 3.45
N THR A 42 2.04 -0.51 3.17
CA THR A 42 1.90 -1.98 3.18
C THR A 42 1.38 -2.47 4.53
N PHE A 43 1.98 -1.99 5.63
CA PHE A 43 1.61 -2.39 6.98
C PHE A 43 0.19 -1.96 7.35
N ASN A 44 -0.18 -0.71 7.06
CA ASN A 44 -1.52 -0.19 7.32
C ASN A 44 -2.60 -0.98 6.55
N LEU A 45 -2.34 -1.29 5.28
CA LEU A 45 -3.27 -2.09 4.47
C LEU A 45 -3.35 -3.54 4.97
N LEU A 46 -2.24 -4.12 5.44
CA LEU A 46 -2.22 -5.45 6.04
C LEU A 46 -3.11 -5.48 7.29
N LEU A 47 -2.95 -4.50 8.18
CA LEU A 47 -3.81 -4.35 9.36
C LEU A 47 -5.29 -4.19 8.97
N LEU A 48 -5.59 -3.45 7.90
CA LEU A 48 -6.95 -3.28 7.41
C LEU A 48 -7.54 -4.61 6.90
N VAL A 49 -6.76 -5.43 6.17
CA VAL A 49 -7.19 -6.77 5.73
C VAL A 49 -7.45 -7.70 6.90
N LEU A 50 -6.62 -7.63 7.94
CA LEU A 50 -6.72 -8.49 9.12
C LEU A 50 -7.88 -8.10 10.05
N THR A 51 -8.22 -6.82 10.12
CA THR A 51 -9.33 -6.32 10.94
C THR A 51 -10.69 -6.39 10.24
N LEU A 52 -10.73 -6.50 8.90
CA LEU A 52 -11.98 -6.64 8.13
C LEU A 52 -12.94 -7.74 8.63
N PRO A 53 -12.49 -8.96 8.98
CA PRO A 53 -13.36 -9.99 9.55
C PRO A 53 -13.93 -9.60 10.91
N LEU A 54 -13.14 -8.94 11.76
CA LEU A 54 -13.61 -8.45 13.07
C LEU A 54 -14.67 -7.37 12.87
N ALA A 55 -14.40 -6.41 11.99
CA ALA A 55 -15.34 -5.35 11.62
C ALA A 55 -16.64 -5.91 11.02
N ALA A 56 -16.57 -6.95 10.17
CA ALA A 56 -17.74 -7.60 9.60
C ALA A 56 -18.63 -8.25 10.67
N ARG A 57 -18.02 -8.86 11.70
CA ARG A 57 -18.74 -9.45 12.83
C ARG A 57 -19.41 -8.39 13.70
N TRP A 58 -18.68 -7.32 14.03
CA TRP A 58 -19.18 -6.25 14.90
C TRP A 58 -20.28 -5.42 14.23
N ALA A 59 -20.15 -5.16 12.92
CA ALA A 59 -21.14 -4.43 12.14
C ALA A 59 -22.35 -5.30 11.71
N GLY A 60 -22.36 -6.60 12.02
CA GLY A 60 -23.41 -7.53 11.60
C GLY A 60 -23.55 -7.67 10.08
N SER A 61 -22.55 -7.23 9.31
CA SER A 61 -22.63 -7.13 7.85
C SER A 61 -21.58 -8.03 7.18
N PRO A 62 -21.94 -9.25 6.75
CA PRO A 62 -21.02 -10.14 6.03
C PRO A 62 -20.60 -9.56 4.67
N GLN A 63 -21.27 -8.50 4.22
CA GLN A 63 -20.95 -7.80 2.99
C GLN A 63 -19.53 -7.22 3.02
N LEU A 64 -18.99 -6.81 4.18
CA LEU A 64 -17.62 -6.29 4.33
C LEU A 64 -16.55 -7.30 3.87
N LEU A 65 -16.80 -8.60 4.03
CA LEU A 65 -15.87 -9.65 3.63
C LEU A 65 -15.63 -9.70 2.11
N ARG A 66 -16.57 -9.17 1.31
CA ARG A 66 -16.44 -9.13 -0.17
C ARG A 66 -15.28 -8.25 -0.65
N TYR A 67 -14.79 -7.35 0.20
CA TYR A 67 -13.68 -6.44 -0.08
C TYR A 67 -12.33 -6.99 0.37
N ARG A 68 -12.31 -8.02 1.24
CA ARG A 68 -11.07 -8.60 1.78
C ARG A 68 -10.07 -9.00 0.69
N ARG A 69 -10.56 -9.63 -0.39
CA ARG A 69 -9.71 -10.03 -1.52
C ARG A 69 -9.13 -8.85 -2.30
N ALA A 70 -9.92 -7.80 -2.50
CA ALA A 70 -9.48 -6.61 -3.22
C ALA A 70 -8.42 -5.84 -2.43
N VAL A 71 -8.63 -5.66 -1.11
CA VAL A 71 -7.64 -5.01 -0.25
C VAL A 71 -6.37 -5.88 -0.14
N GLY A 72 -6.51 -7.21 0.01
CA GLY A 72 -5.35 -8.12 0.04
C GLY A 72 -4.48 -8.07 -1.23
N LEU A 73 -5.09 -7.88 -2.40
CA LEU A 73 -4.34 -7.69 -3.64
C LEU A 73 -3.49 -6.40 -3.60
N TRP A 74 -4.02 -5.33 -3.02
CA TRP A 74 -3.25 -4.09 -2.83
C TRP A 74 -2.15 -4.24 -1.79
N VAL A 75 -2.39 -4.95 -0.67
CA VAL A 75 -1.31 -5.29 0.27
C VAL A 75 -0.16 -5.96 -0.44
N PHE A 76 -0.46 -6.96 -1.28
CA PHE A 76 0.56 -7.67 -2.06
C PHE A 76 1.29 -6.73 -3.02
N ALA A 77 0.56 -5.93 -3.80
CA ALA A 77 1.17 -4.97 -4.73
C ALA A 77 2.11 -3.98 -4.05
N TYR A 78 1.72 -3.44 -2.89
CA TYR A 78 2.56 -2.53 -2.11
C TYR A 78 3.76 -3.25 -1.50
N ALA A 79 3.59 -4.47 -0.98
CA ALA A 79 4.69 -5.27 -0.45
C ALA A 79 5.73 -5.58 -1.54
N THR A 80 5.28 -5.92 -2.75
CA THR A 80 6.18 -6.14 -3.90
C THR A 80 6.91 -4.87 -4.30
N ALA A 81 6.21 -3.72 -4.34
CA ALA A 81 6.84 -2.43 -4.64
C ALA A 81 7.87 -2.04 -3.56
N HIS A 82 7.50 -2.16 -2.28
CA HIS A 82 8.41 -1.93 -1.14
C HIS A 82 9.65 -2.82 -1.22
N PHE A 83 9.45 -4.11 -1.48
CA PHE A 83 10.56 -5.06 -1.65
C PHE A 83 11.46 -4.69 -2.83
N ALA A 84 10.88 -4.28 -3.97
CA ALA A 84 11.64 -3.83 -5.13
C ALA A 84 12.43 -2.55 -4.85
N PHE A 85 11.86 -1.58 -4.11
CA PHE A 85 12.57 -0.38 -3.67
C PHE A 85 13.71 -0.72 -2.71
N PHE A 86 13.47 -1.63 -1.76
CA PHE A 86 14.50 -2.11 -0.84
C PHE A 86 15.65 -2.77 -1.61
N LEU A 87 15.35 -3.68 -2.54
CA LEU A 87 16.37 -4.35 -3.36
C LEU A 87 17.15 -3.34 -4.20
N SER A 88 16.45 -2.41 -4.86
CA SER A 88 17.08 -1.50 -5.83
C SER A 88 17.88 -0.37 -5.17
N PHE A 89 17.38 0.18 -4.06
CA PHE A 89 17.96 1.37 -3.45
C PHE A 89 18.74 1.11 -2.17
N TYR A 90 18.38 0.09 -1.40
CA TYR A 90 19.07 -0.22 -0.15
C TYR A 90 20.13 -1.29 -0.32
N LEU A 91 19.80 -2.40 -1.00
CA LEU A 91 20.76 -3.46 -1.26
C LEU A 91 21.73 -3.09 -2.40
N GLY A 92 21.28 -2.26 -3.33
CA GLY A 92 22.06 -1.89 -4.51
C GLY A 92 22.19 -3.06 -5.50
N TRP A 93 22.77 -2.78 -6.66
CA TRP A 93 23.07 -3.79 -7.69
C TRP A 93 24.57 -4.06 -7.71
N ASP A 94 25.12 -4.35 -6.54
CA ASP A 94 26.55 -4.58 -6.36
C ASP A 94 26.89 -6.00 -6.85
N ILE A 95 26.95 -6.16 -8.17
CA ILE A 95 27.44 -7.35 -8.89
C ILE A 95 28.73 -6.98 -9.60
#